data_AF-A0A134AL27-F1
#
_entry.id   AF-A0A134AL27-F1
#
_cell.length_a   1.000
_cell.length_b   1.000
_cell.length_c   1.000
_cell.angle_alpha   90.00
_cell.angle_beta   90.00
_cell.angle_gamma   90.00
#
_symmetry.space_group_name_H-M   'P 1'
#
loop_
_entity.id
_entity.type
_entity.pdbx_description
1 polymer ?
#
loop_
_entity_poly.entity_id
_entity_poly.type
_entity_poly.pdbx_seq_one_letter_code
_entity_poly.pdbx_strand_id
1 'polypeptide(L)'
;MNTKSLVHGAIFIALGFIFHYTIPGFFFGMKPDFMLFFMVTYIIIYPNVKNALAIGVAMGIMSAISTSFPGGQVANMIDKPITALFTLYAYRYLLNSGAIKKAILYFLATVVSGSAFLGVAMMIAGLPDGAPFSAMFVTIVLPTAAMSGALGLVFDKLVGKQLARTLTR
;
A
#
# COMPACT_ATOMS: atom_id res chain seq x y z
N MET A 1 10.08 -12.53 -12.16
CA MET A 1 11.02 -12.10 -11.12
C MET A 1 12.39 -12.63 -11.46
N ASN A 2 13.40 -11.78 -11.36
CA ASN A 2 14.79 -12.19 -11.28
C ASN A 2 15.27 -12.03 -9.83
N THR A 3 16.43 -12.60 -9.49
CA THR A 3 16.98 -12.57 -8.13
C THR A 3 17.13 -11.15 -7.60
N LYS A 4 17.54 -10.19 -8.46
CA LYS A 4 17.66 -8.77 -8.10
C LYS A 4 16.34 -8.17 -7.63
N SER A 5 15.27 -8.35 -8.41
CA SER A 5 13.92 -7.87 -8.03
C SER A 5 13.42 -8.54 -6.74
N LEU A 6 13.76 -9.82 -6.53
CA LEU A 6 13.36 -10.54 -5.32
C LEU A 6 14.06 -9.96 -4.07
N VAL A 7 15.37 -9.75 -4.14
CA VAL A 7 16.16 -9.16 -3.04
C VAL A 7 15.65 -7.76 -2.72
N HIS A 8 15.42 -6.92 -3.73
CA HIS A 8 14.86 -5.59 -3.49
C HIS A 8 13.46 -5.67 -2.90
N GLY A 9 12.62 -6.60 -3.36
CA GLY A 9 11.30 -6.85 -2.78
C GLY A 9 11.37 -7.14 -1.28
N ALA A 10 12.31 -7.99 -0.86
CA ALA A 10 12.55 -8.27 0.57
C ALA A 10 12.94 -7.01 1.36
N ILE A 11 13.79 -6.16 0.80
CA ILE A 11 14.16 -4.86 1.41
C ILE A 11 12.92 -3.96 1.57
N PHE A 12 12.09 -3.85 0.53
CA PHE A 12 10.86 -3.04 0.59
C PHE A 12 9.85 -3.58 1.60
N ILE A 13 9.72 -4.91 1.74
CA ILE A 13 8.90 -5.54 2.78
C ILE A 13 9.42 -5.18 4.17
N ALA A 14 10.73 -5.32 4.40
CA ALA A 14 11.35 -4.99 5.68
C ALA A 14 11.15 -3.50 6.04
N LEU A 15 11.37 -2.60 5.07
CA LEU A 15 11.11 -1.16 5.26
C LEU A 15 9.65 -0.90 5.64
N GLY A 16 8.69 -1.45 4.88
CA GLY A 16 7.27 -1.29 5.20
C GLY A 16 6.91 -1.77 6.59
N PHE A 17 7.48 -2.91 7.02
CA PHE A 17 7.25 -3.44 8.35
C PHE A 17 7.84 -2.56 9.46
N ILE A 18 9.08 -2.09 9.30
CA ILE A 18 9.74 -1.22 10.29
C ILE A 18 8.96 0.08 10.47
N PHE A 19 8.55 0.73 9.37
CA PHE A 19 7.75 1.96 9.44
C PHE A 19 6.38 1.72 10.06
N HIS A 20 5.71 0.61 9.72
CA HIS A 20 4.42 0.25 10.32
C HIS A 20 4.53 -0.01 11.84
N TYR A 21 5.61 -0.62 12.29
CA TYR A 21 5.81 -0.91 13.70
C TYR A 21 6.17 0.34 14.51
N THR A 22 7.01 1.22 13.96
CA THR A 22 7.51 2.42 14.65
C THR A 22 6.52 3.56 14.72
N ILE A 23 5.64 3.72 13.72
CA ILE A 23 4.71 4.84 13.68
C ILE A 23 3.44 4.52 14.50
N PRO A 24 3.09 5.37 15.47
CA PRO A 24 1.89 5.17 16.27
C PRO A 24 0.63 5.31 15.40
N GLY A 25 -0.43 4.58 15.77
CA GLY A 25 -1.73 4.69 15.11
C GLY A 25 -2.41 6.02 15.41
N PHE A 26 -3.22 6.49 14.47
CA PHE A 26 -4.14 7.60 14.64
C PHE A 26 -5.59 7.10 14.55
N PHE A 27 -6.54 7.73 15.23
CA PHE A 27 -7.98 7.41 15.15
C PHE A 27 -8.34 5.90 15.32
N PHE A 28 -8.76 5.50 16.52
CA PHE A 28 -9.14 4.11 16.84
C PHE A 28 -8.01 3.07 16.64
N GLY A 29 -6.75 3.51 16.71
CA GLY A 29 -5.59 2.64 16.55
C GLY A 29 -5.27 2.26 15.10
N MET A 30 -5.96 2.84 14.11
CA MET A 30 -5.63 2.62 12.70
C MET A 30 -4.34 3.35 12.33
N LYS A 31 -3.43 2.64 11.67
CA LYS A 31 -2.12 3.19 11.28
C LYS A 31 -2.13 3.58 9.80
N PRO A 32 -1.40 4.63 9.40
CA PRO A 32 -1.11 4.85 7.99
C PRO A 32 -0.35 3.64 7.43
N ASP A 33 -0.79 3.16 6.27
CA ASP A 33 -0.31 1.91 5.69
C ASP A 33 1.00 2.09 4.91
N PHE A 34 2.12 2.04 5.65
CA PHE A 34 3.46 2.09 5.05
C PHE A 34 3.80 0.83 4.26
N MET A 35 3.19 -0.33 4.57
CA MET A 35 3.40 -1.53 3.77
C MET A 35 2.86 -1.30 2.35
N LEU A 36 1.69 -0.69 2.22
CA LEU A 36 1.13 -0.29 0.93
C LEU A 36 2.01 0.76 0.23
N PHE A 37 2.51 1.76 0.95
CA PHE A 37 3.40 2.78 0.37
C PHE A 37 4.64 2.17 -0.28
N PHE A 38 5.35 1.29 0.42
CA PHE A 38 6.54 0.63 -0.12
C PHE A 38 6.20 -0.41 -1.20
N MET A 39 5.03 -1.04 -1.13
CA MET A 39 4.52 -1.91 -2.19
C MET A 39 4.33 -1.14 -3.51
N VAL A 40 3.67 0.03 -3.46
CA VAL A 40 3.47 0.90 -4.63
C VAL A 40 4.82 1.35 -5.18
N THR A 41 5.76 1.76 -4.31
CA THR A 41 7.12 2.16 -4.70
C THR A 41 7.83 1.04 -5.47
N TYR A 42 7.80 -0.18 -4.93
CA TYR A 42 8.42 -1.34 -5.57
C TYR A 42 7.80 -1.64 -6.94
N ILE A 43 6.47 -1.56 -7.08
CA ILE A 43 5.76 -1.81 -8.34
C ILE A 43 6.13 -0.76 -9.40
N ILE A 44 6.31 0.51 -9.02
CA ILE A 44 6.78 1.58 -9.92
C ILE A 44 8.17 1.25 -10.48
N ILE A 45 9.08 0.74 -9.63
CA ILE A 45 10.46 0.40 -10.02
C ILE A 45 10.50 -0.87 -10.86
N TYR A 46 9.65 -1.85 -10.52
CA TYR A 46 9.61 -3.17 -11.14
C TYR A 46 8.21 -3.52 -11.68
N PRO A 47 7.72 -2.81 -12.72
CA PRO A 47 6.33 -2.88 -13.19
C PRO A 47 6.07 -4.16 -14.00
N ASN A 48 6.08 -5.30 -13.34
CA ASN A 48 5.82 -6.63 -13.90
C ASN A 48 4.76 -7.37 -13.07
N VAL A 49 3.87 -8.12 -13.72
CA VAL A 49 2.79 -8.89 -13.07
C VAL A 49 3.34 -9.86 -12.01
N LYS A 50 4.43 -10.58 -12.32
CA LYS A 50 5.06 -11.52 -11.38
C LYS A 50 5.59 -10.80 -10.14
N ASN A 51 6.17 -9.62 -10.33
CA ASN A 51 6.74 -8.82 -9.24
C ASN A 51 5.62 -8.21 -8.38
N ALA A 52 4.57 -7.68 -9.01
CA ALA A 52 3.41 -7.09 -8.34
C ALA A 52 2.63 -8.12 -7.50
N LEU A 53 2.37 -9.31 -8.05
CA LEU A 53 1.74 -10.38 -7.29
C LEU A 53 2.59 -10.86 -6.12
N ALA A 54 3.89 -11.06 -6.33
CA ALA A 54 4.77 -11.52 -5.26
C ALA A 54 4.86 -10.52 -4.10
N ILE A 55 5.06 -9.22 -4.40
CA ILE A 55 5.08 -8.19 -3.36
C ILE A 55 3.70 -8.03 -2.71
N GLY A 56 2.61 -8.13 -3.47
CA GLY A 56 1.25 -8.00 -2.97
C GLY A 56 0.89 -9.11 -1.98
N VAL A 57 1.22 -10.36 -2.32
CA VAL A 57 1.02 -11.50 -1.41
C VAL A 57 1.91 -11.37 -0.17
N ALA A 58 3.19 -11.05 -0.34
CA ALA A 58 4.11 -10.93 0.79
C ALA A 58 3.72 -9.79 1.75
N MET A 59 3.35 -8.62 1.22
CA MET A 59 2.83 -7.50 2.02
C MET A 59 1.49 -7.84 2.65
N GLY A 60 0.62 -8.60 1.98
CA GLY A 60 -0.61 -9.15 2.54
C GLY A 60 -0.37 -10.00 3.78
N ILE A 61 0.57 -10.95 3.69
CA ILE A 61 0.98 -11.79 4.82
C ILE A 61 1.53 -10.93 5.96
N MET A 62 2.45 -10.01 5.67
CA MET A 62 3.07 -9.17 6.70
C MET A 62 2.06 -8.23 7.38
N SER A 63 1.12 -7.67 6.60
CA SER A 63 0.04 -6.83 7.13
C SER A 63 -0.95 -7.66 7.96
N ALA A 64 -1.25 -8.89 7.54
CA ALA A 64 -2.11 -9.80 8.28
C ALA A 64 -1.52 -10.23 9.63
N ILE A 65 -0.20 -10.39 9.73
CA ILE A 65 0.48 -10.75 10.99
C ILE A 65 0.53 -9.56 11.96
N SER A 66 0.64 -8.33 11.44
CA SER A 66 0.84 -7.13 12.25
C SER A 66 -0.44 -6.36 12.58
N THR A 67 -1.55 -6.64 11.90
CA THR A 67 -2.81 -5.94 12.12
C THR A 67 -3.45 -6.28 13.46
N SER A 68 -3.94 -5.26 14.15
CA SER A 68 -4.78 -5.38 15.35
C SER A 68 -6.27 -5.18 15.04
N PHE A 69 -6.62 -4.94 13.77
CA PHE A 69 -8.00 -4.68 13.37
C PHE A 69 -8.81 -6.00 13.35
N PRO A 70 -10.04 -6.05 13.92
CA PRO A 70 -10.89 -7.24 13.85
C PRO A 70 -11.17 -7.68 12.41
N GLY A 71 -10.92 -8.95 12.09
CA GLY A 71 -11.04 -9.47 10.71
C GLY A 71 -9.95 -8.97 9.76
N GLY A 72 -8.98 -8.18 10.25
CA GLY A 72 -7.92 -7.58 9.47
C GLY A 72 -6.96 -8.58 8.85
N GLN A 73 -6.82 -9.79 9.40
CA GLN A 73 -5.92 -10.80 8.82
C GLN A 73 -6.41 -11.25 7.44
N VAL A 74 -7.71 -11.55 7.34
CA VAL A 74 -8.33 -11.98 6.07
C VAL A 74 -8.46 -10.79 5.12
N ALA A 75 -8.84 -9.62 5.64
CA ALA A 75 -8.93 -8.40 4.85
C ALA A 75 -7.59 -8.05 4.17
N ASN A 76 -6.47 -8.07 4.91
CA ASN A 76 -5.13 -7.80 4.35
C ASN A 76 -4.67 -8.83 3.31
N MET A 77 -5.02 -10.10 3.50
CA MET A 77 -4.67 -11.16 2.56
C MET A 77 -5.35 -10.98 1.20
N ILE A 78 -6.55 -10.38 1.19
CA ILE A 78 -7.33 -10.11 -0.02
C ILE A 78 -6.98 -8.74 -0.61
N ASP A 79 -6.88 -7.70 0.22
CA ASP A 79 -6.71 -6.33 -0.26
C ASP A 79 -5.37 -6.12 -0.98
N LYS A 80 -4.28 -6.69 -0.45
CA LYS A 80 -2.93 -6.34 -0.93
C LYS A 80 -2.66 -6.90 -2.32
N PRO A 81 -3.00 -8.16 -2.67
CA PRO A 81 -2.92 -8.65 -4.04
C PRO A 81 -3.78 -7.84 -5.02
N ILE A 82 -5.02 -7.50 -4.64
CA ILE A 82 -5.93 -6.70 -5.48
C ILE A 82 -5.32 -5.33 -5.75
N THR A 83 -4.84 -4.66 -4.69
CA THR A 83 -4.25 -3.33 -4.78
C THR A 83 -2.94 -3.35 -5.57
N ALA A 84 -2.13 -4.41 -5.45
CA ALA A 84 -0.90 -4.56 -6.22
C ALA A 84 -1.17 -4.66 -7.72
N LEU A 85 -2.17 -5.44 -8.12
CA LEU A 85 -2.59 -5.55 -9.52
C LEU A 85 -3.19 -4.23 -10.03
N PHE A 86 -4.04 -3.59 -9.24
CA PHE A 86 -4.57 -2.25 -9.54
C PHE A 86 -3.44 -1.24 -9.76
N THR A 87 -2.48 -1.20 -8.84
CA THR A 87 -1.33 -0.29 -8.89
C THR A 87 -0.49 -0.52 -10.15
N LEU A 88 -0.23 -1.78 -10.49
CA LEU A 88 0.50 -2.13 -11.70
C LEU A 88 -0.23 -1.66 -12.96
N TYR A 89 -1.54 -1.92 -13.04
CA TYR A 89 -2.36 -1.50 -14.17
C TYR A 89 -2.40 0.03 -14.29
N ALA A 90 -2.72 0.71 -13.19
CA ALA A 90 -2.78 2.16 -13.15
C ALA A 90 -1.42 2.80 -13.50
N TYR A 91 -0.31 2.26 -13.01
CA TYR A 91 1.01 2.74 -13.36
C TYR A 91 1.33 2.55 -14.84
N ARG A 92 1.05 1.38 -15.42
CA ARG A 92 1.40 1.07 -16.83
C ARG A 92 0.63 1.92 -17.83
N TYR A 93 -0.67 2.12 -17.59
CA TYR A 93 -1.58 2.67 -18.61
C TYR A 93 -2.04 4.10 -18.33
N LEU A 94 -2.02 4.56 -17.07
CA LEU A 94 -2.61 5.84 -16.68
C LEU A 94 -1.57 6.82 -16.08
N LEU A 95 -0.65 6.32 -15.25
CA LEU A 95 0.14 7.14 -14.33
C LEU A 95 1.66 6.86 -14.39
N ASN A 96 2.20 6.61 -15.60
CA ASN A 96 3.57 6.10 -15.77
C ASN A 96 4.71 7.13 -15.57
N SER A 97 4.42 8.44 -15.43
CA SER A 97 5.47 9.47 -15.47
C SER A 97 5.11 10.77 -14.76
N GLY A 98 6.05 11.26 -13.94
CA GLY A 98 5.96 12.54 -13.22
C GLY A 98 5.55 12.39 -11.76
N ALA A 99 6.11 13.27 -10.91
CA ALA A 99 5.89 13.24 -9.46
C ALA A 99 4.41 13.36 -9.08
N ILE A 100 3.65 14.20 -9.81
CA ILE A 100 2.21 14.39 -9.58
C ILE A 100 1.43 13.12 -9.92
N LYS A 101 1.71 12.46 -11.06
CA LYS A 101 1.02 11.22 -11.43
C LYS A 101 1.32 10.09 -10.43
N LYS A 102 2.55 10.01 -9.93
CA LYS A 102 2.92 9.07 -8.87
C LYS A 102 2.20 9.38 -7.56
N ALA A 103 2.11 10.65 -7.17
CA ALA A 103 1.33 11.08 -6.00
C ALA A 103 -0.14 10.65 -6.10
N ILE A 104 -0.76 10.85 -7.27
CA ILE A 104 -2.11 10.37 -7.57
C ILE A 104 -2.19 8.84 -7.48
N LEU A 105 -1.16 8.12 -7.95
CA LEU A 105 -1.12 6.66 -7.85
C LEU A 105 -1.09 6.20 -6.38
N TYR A 106 -0.29 6.82 -5.51
CA TYR A 106 -0.29 6.51 -4.07
C TYR A 106 -1.66 6.80 -3.43
N PHE A 107 -2.27 7.92 -3.77
CA PHE A 107 -3.60 8.29 -3.31
C PHE A 107 -4.63 7.22 -3.71
N LEU A 108 -4.72 6.90 -5.01
CA LEU A 108 -5.70 5.94 -5.53
C LEU A 108 -5.45 4.52 -5.02
N ALA A 109 -4.20 4.09 -4.92
CA ALA A 109 -3.87 2.78 -4.35
C ALA A 109 -4.35 2.69 -2.89
N THR A 110 -4.21 3.76 -2.12
CA THR A 110 -4.70 3.81 -0.73
C THR A 110 -6.22 3.80 -0.66
N VAL A 111 -6.91 4.50 -1.55
CA VAL A 111 -8.38 4.47 -1.64
C VAL A 111 -8.87 3.06 -1.99
N VAL A 112 -8.25 2.40 -2.97
CA VAL A 112 -8.61 1.03 -3.38
C VAL A 112 -8.33 0.02 -2.27
N SER A 113 -7.15 0.07 -1.65
CA SER A 113 -6.81 -0.81 -0.52
C SER A 113 -7.74 -0.59 0.67
N GLY A 114 -7.97 0.66 1.07
CA GLY A 114 -8.86 0.98 2.18
C GLY A 114 -10.32 0.55 1.92
N SER A 115 -10.81 0.70 0.69
CA SER A 115 -12.15 0.24 0.31
C SER A 115 -12.26 -1.29 0.37
N ALA A 116 -11.29 -2.00 -0.21
CA ALA A 116 -11.26 -3.46 -0.22
C ALA A 116 -11.10 -4.02 1.20
N PHE A 117 -10.21 -3.43 2.00
CA PHE A 117 -9.97 -3.81 3.39
C PHE A 117 -11.24 -3.64 4.23
N LEU A 118 -11.86 -2.46 4.22
CA LEU A 118 -13.07 -2.19 5.01
C LEU A 118 -14.24 -3.05 4.54
N GLY A 119 -14.38 -3.28 3.23
CA GLY A 119 -15.44 -4.13 2.67
C GLY A 119 -15.33 -5.57 3.18
N VAL A 120 -14.13 -6.15 3.11
CA VAL A 120 -13.89 -7.51 3.60
C VAL A 120 -14.05 -7.58 5.12
N ALA A 121 -13.49 -6.62 5.87
CA ALA A 121 -13.57 -6.63 7.32
C ALA A 121 -15.02 -6.51 7.82
N MET A 122 -15.83 -5.67 7.17
CA MET A 122 -17.26 -5.53 7.45
C MET A 122 -18.02 -6.85 7.27
N MET A 123 -17.70 -7.63 6.24
CA MET A 123 -18.38 -8.91 5.97
C MET A 123 -17.97 -10.03 6.94
N ILE A 124 -16.76 -9.99 7.50
CA ILE A 124 -16.21 -11.08 8.31
C ILE A 124 -16.38 -10.85 9.81
N ALA A 125 -16.01 -9.66 10.28
CA ALA A 125 -15.96 -9.34 11.72
C ALA A 125 -16.83 -8.15 12.11
N GLY A 126 -17.38 -7.43 11.13
CA GLY A 126 -18.03 -6.14 11.36
C GLY A 126 -17.02 -5.01 11.54
N LEU A 127 -17.52 -3.78 11.55
CA LEU A 127 -16.70 -2.58 11.80
C LEU A 127 -16.75 -2.19 13.29
N PRO A 128 -15.67 -1.62 13.85
CA PRO A 128 -15.63 -1.15 15.23
C PRO A 128 -16.85 -0.28 15.57
N ASP A 129 -17.42 -0.52 16.75
CA ASP A 129 -18.58 0.20 17.28
C ASP A 129 -19.82 0.22 16.36
N GLY A 130 -19.91 -0.72 15.42
CA GLY A 130 -20.99 -0.74 14.42
C GLY A 130 -20.95 0.45 13.47
N ALA A 131 -19.80 1.11 13.34
CA ALA A 131 -19.65 2.27 12.48
C ALA A 131 -20.01 1.93 11.03
N PRO A 132 -20.73 2.81 10.32
CA PRO A 132 -21.02 2.59 8.91
C PRO A 132 -19.74 2.67 8.09
N PHE A 133 -19.67 1.92 6.98
CA PHE A 133 -18.54 1.94 6.05
C PHE A 133 -18.15 3.37 5.65
N SER A 134 -19.14 4.22 5.35
CA SER A 134 -18.94 5.61 4.94
C SER A 134 -18.20 6.44 6.00
N ALA A 135 -18.47 6.20 7.29
CA ALA A 135 -17.80 6.93 8.36
C ALA A 135 -16.31 6.60 8.39
N MET A 136 -15.94 5.32 8.37
CA MET A 136 -14.52 4.91 8.37
C MET A 136 -13.80 5.28 7.08
N PHE A 137 -14.51 5.22 5.94
CA PHE A 137 -13.96 5.62 4.66
C PHE A 137 -13.60 7.13 4.66
N VAL A 138 -14.49 7.99 5.13
CA VAL A 138 -14.27 9.44 5.14
C VAL A 138 -13.28 9.86 6.23
N THR A 139 -13.32 9.24 7.41
CA THR A 139 -12.49 9.66 8.55
C THR A 139 -11.10 9.02 8.55
N ILE A 140 -10.91 7.89 7.88
CA ILE A 140 -9.64 7.15 7.91
C ILE A 140 -9.07 6.98 6.51
N VAL A 141 -9.82 6.41 5.56
CA VAL A 141 -9.28 6.10 4.23
C VAL A 141 -8.90 7.36 3.46
N LEU A 142 -9.78 8.37 3.39
CA LEU A 142 -9.50 9.60 2.66
C LEU A 142 -8.33 10.42 3.25
N PRO A 143 -8.24 10.65 4.57
CA PRO A 143 -7.08 11.33 5.16
C PRO A 143 -5.78 10.55 4.96
N THR A 144 -5.81 9.22 5.11
CA THR A 144 -4.64 8.38 4.86
C THR A 144 -4.23 8.44 3.39
N ALA A 145 -5.18 8.43 2.45
CA ALA A 145 -4.90 8.54 1.03
C ALA A 145 -4.27 9.89 0.67
N ALA A 146 -4.80 10.99 1.21
CA ALA A 146 -4.24 12.32 1.04
C ALA A 146 -2.79 12.38 1.56
N MET A 147 -2.54 11.81 2.73
CA MET A 147 -1.21 11.70 3.31
C MET A 147 -0.26 10.87 2.44
N SER A 148 -0.68 9.68 2.00
CA SER A 148 0.10 8.81 1.10
C SER A 148 0.43 9.50 -0.22
N GLY A 149 -0.52 10.25 -0.80
CA GLY A 149 -0.29 11.04 -2.00
C GLY A 149 0.73 12.15 -1.80
N ALA A 150 0.60 12.92 -0.72
CA ALA A 150 1.55 13.99 -0.37
C ALA A 150 2.96 13.43 -0.10
N LEU A 151 3.06 12.37 0.70
CA LEU A 151 4.32 11.67 0.97
C LEU A 151 4.93 11.10 -0.32
N GLY A 152 4.11 10.53 -1.20
CA GLY A 152 4.55 10.03 -2.50
C GLY A 152 5.16 11.10 -3.38
N LEU A 153 4.60 12.32 -3.36
CA LEU A 153 5.13 13.47 -4.08
C LEU A 153 6.51 13.89 -3.55
N VAL A 154 6.64 13.98 -2.23
CA VAL A 154 7.90 14.33 -1.57
C VAL A 154 8.95 13.26 -1.83
N PHE A 155 8.57 11.98 -1.67
CA PHE A 155 9.45 10.83 -1.88
C PHE A 155 9.98 10.77 -3.32
N ASP A 156 9.14 10.97 -4.33
CA ASP A 156 9.59 10.92 -5.73
C ASP A 156 10.59 12.03 -6.06
N LYS A 157 10.40 13.23 -5.48
CA LYS A 157 11.30 14.37 -5.65
C LYS A 157 12.66 14.13 -4.99
N LEU A 158 12.66 13.61 -3.77
CA LEU A 158 13.88 13.44 -2.97
C LEU A 158 14.69 12.20 -3.36
N VAL A 159 14.01 11.05 -3.47
CA VAL A 159 14.67 9.74 -3.49
C VAL A 159 14.22 8.90 -4.69
N GLY A 160 12.93 8.93 -5.04
CA GLY A 160 12.34 7.97 -5.99
C GLY A 160 13.02 7.93 -7.35
N LYS A 161 13.36 9.09 -7.94
CA LYS A 161 14.07 9.14 -9.23
C LYS A 161 15.49 8.58 -9.17
N GLN A 162 16.23 8.83 -8.08
CA GLN A 162 17.59 8.34 -7.92
C GLN A 162 17.59 6.84 -7.63
N LEU A 163 16.72 6.42 -6.70
CA LEU A 163 16.56 5.03 -6.31
C LEU A 163 16.20 4.15 -7.50
N ALA A 164 15.22 4.56 -8.32
CA ALA A 164 14.84 3.81 -9.52
C ALA A 164 16.01 3.64 -10.49
N ARG A 165 16.85 4.67 -10.69
CA ARG A 165 18.04 4.57 -11.55
C ARG A 165 19.09 3.63 -10.97
N THR A 166 19.35 3.71 -9.67
CA THR A 166 20.37 2.87 -9.01
C THR A 166 19.98 1.41 -9.02
N LEU A 167 18.71 1.08 -8.74
CA LEU A 167 18.26 -0.32 -8.65
C LEU A 167 18.05 -0.97 -10.03
N THR A 168 17.90 -0.19 -11.10
CA THR A 168 17.69 -0.73 -12.47
C THR A 168 18.95 -0.83 -13.31
N ARG A 169 20.07 -0.21 -12.90
CA ARG A 169 21.42 -0.52 -13.39
C ARG A 169 21.89 -1.84 -12.81
#